data_AF-A0A4U5UYW6-F1
#
_entry.id   AF-A0A4U5UYW6-F1
#
_cell.length_a   1.000
_cell.length_b   1.000
_cell.length_c   1.000
_cell.angle_alpha   90.00
_cell.angle_beta   90.00
_cell.angle_gamma   90.00
#
_symmetry.space_group_name_H-M   'P 1'
#
loop_
_entity.id
_entity.type
_entity.pdbx_description
1 polymer ?
#
loop_
_entity_poly.entity_id
_entity_poly.type
_entity_poly.pdbx_seq_one_letter_code
_entity_poly.pdbx_strand_id
1 'polypeptide(L)'
;MQDDARYLKRKVTAGSLDVHPTEKALVVHYEVEATILGEGGGHMLGERKEGQKIIRVKSLSPSTDVGALAKKVMEECKLIPASRLPQVEQLLYYLQNRKSSPVEGKLEKKEKRSVKPRELTPFEGMEINEEACITRVDEYIELLYEGIPEKIRGSALILQLARNPDNLEELLHNEAVLGALARVLREDWKQSVDLATIIIYIFFCFSSFSQFHGVVSHYKIGALCMSVVEHELKRHDVWREELRKKNKAYIL
;
A
#
# COMPACT_ATOMS: atom_id res chain seq x y z
N MET A 1 -17.60 -46.74 15.50
CA MET A 1 -16.36 -46.45 16.24
C MET A 1 -16.04 -45.00 16.01
N GLN A 2 -15.92 -44.25 17.09
CA GLN A 2 -16.06 -42.81 17.19
C GLN A 2 -14.72 -42.24 17.68
N ASP A 3 -14.25 -41.19 17.00
CA ASP A 3 -13.20 -40.24 17.41
C ASP A 3 -11.81 -40.75 17.84
N ASP A 4 -10.91 -40.97 16.86
CA ASP A 4 -9.48 -41.26 17.08
C ASP A 4 -8.53 -40.19 16.50
N ALA A 5 -8.69 -38.93 16.89
CA ALA A 5 -7.66 -37.90 16.65
C ALA A 5 -7.57 -36.92 17.82
N ARG A 6 -6.69 -37.19 18.78
CA ARG A 6 -6.58 -36.35 20.01
C ARG A 6 -5.47 -35.29 20.00
N TYR A 7 -4.44 -35.38 19.15
CA TYR A 7 -3.35 -34.39 19.18
C TYR A 7 -2.75 -34.07 17.80
N LEU A 8 -2.83 -32.80 17.40
CA LEU A 8 -2.16 -32.23 16.22
C LEU A 8 -0.88 -31.50 16.64
N LYS A 9 0.28 -32.04 16.28
CA LYS A 9 1.57 -31.36 16.50
C LYS A 9 1.96 -30.60 15.25
N ARG A 10 1.99 -29.27 15.35
CA ARG A 10 2.45 -28.37 14.28
C ARG A 10 3.91 -28.02 14.50
N LYS A 11 4.77 -28.37 13.55
CA LYS A 11 6.18 -27.97 13.51
C LYS A 11 6.37 -26.98 12.36
N VAL A 12 7.01 -25.86 12.63
CA VAL A 12 7.35 -24.86 11.60
C VAL A 12 8.87 -24.85 11.46
N THR A 13 9.36 -25.10 10.25
CA THR A 13 10.78 -25.11 9.93
C THR A 13 11.09 -23.92 9.02
N ALA A 14 12.03 -23.08 9.42
CA ALA A 14 12.46 -21.94 8.61
C ALA A 14 13.29 -22.43 7.40
N GLY A 15 12.80 -22.17 6.20
CA GLY A 15 13.43 -22.44 4.90
C GLY A 15 14.45 -21.38 4.52
N SER A 16 14.56 -21.03 3.23
CA SER A 16 15.49 -19.98 2.76
C SER A 16 15.03 -18.57 3.14
N LEU A 17 15.98 -17.63 3.14
CA LEU A 17 15.75 -16.21 3.37
C LEU A 17 16.40 -15.45 2.23
N ASP A 18 15.57 -14.77 1.44
CA ASP A 18 15.95 -14.14 0.19
C ASP A 18 15.46 -12.68 0.12
N VAL A 19 15.91 -11.92 -0.87
CA VAL A 19 15.39 -10.57 -1.16
C VAL A 19 14.33 -10.64 -2.25
N HIS A 20 13.31 -9.78 -2.14
CA HIS A 20 12.29 -9.69 -3.19
C HIS A 20 12.91 -9.17 -4.49
N PRO A 21 12.57 -9.74 -5.66
CA PRO A 21 13.18 -9.38 -6.93
C PRO A 21 12.89 -7.95 -7.37
N THR A 22 11.86 -7.29 -6.85
CA THR A 22 11.48 -5.93 -7.28
C THR A 22 11.18 -4.97 -6.12
N GLU A 23 10.88 -5.47 -4.93
CA GLU A 23 10.46 -4.65 -3.79
C GLU A 23 11.60 -4.57 -2.77
N LYS A 24 11.59 -3.55 -1.91
CA LYS A 24 12.43 -3.53 -0.72
C LYS A 24 11.81 -4.43 0.35
N ALA A 25 11.91 -5.73 0.15
CA ALA A 25 11.32 -6.73 1.02
C ALA A 25 12.19 -7.98 1.13
N LEU A 26 12.08 -8.69 2.26
CA LEU A 26 12.67 -10.01 2.47
C LEU A 26 11.61 -11.08 2.24
N VAL A 27 11.98 -12.19 1.63
CA VAL A 27 11.13 -13.36 1.42
C VAL A 27 11.61 -14.49 2.32
N VAL A 28 10.76 -14.92 3.26
CA VAL A 28 11.04 -16.03 4.17
C VAL A 28 10.28 -17.25 3.70
N HIS A 29 10.99 -18.26 3.21
CA HIS A 29 10.39 -19.56 2.95
C HIS A 29 10.28 -20.34 4.26
N TYR A 30 9.20 -21.07 4.46
CA TYR A 30 9.00 -21.93 5.62
C TYR A 30 8.18 -23.16 5.26
N GLU A 31 8.37 -24.22 6.03
CA GLU A 31 7.61 -25.46 5.89
C GLU A 31 6.84 -25.72 7.18
N VAL A 32 5.56 -26.06 7.05
CA VAL A 32 4.69 -26.46 8.15
C VAL A 32 4.42 -27.94 8.03
N GLU A 33 4.85 -28.70 9.04
CA GLU A 33 4.58 -30.13 9.16
C GLU A 33 3.51 -30.33 10.25
N ALA A 34 2.38 -30.90 9.86
CA ALA A 34 1.28 -31.25 10.74
C ALA A 34 1.27 -32.76 10.95
N THR A 35 1.57 -33.21 12.17
CA THR A 35 1.59 -34.65 12.52
C THR A 35 0.45 -34.99 13.49
N ILE A 36 -0.35 -36.00 13.13
CA ILE A 36 -1.39 -36.55 14.00
C ILE A 36 -0.80 -37.74 14.78
N LEU A 37 -0.84 -37.65 16.11
CA LEU A 37 -0.37 -38.71 17.00
C LEU A 37 -1.55 -39.59 17.44
N GLY A 38 -1.45 -40.90 17.22
CA GLY A 38 -2.37 -41.88 17.80
C GLY A 38 -2.00 -42.26 19.24
N GLU A 39 -2.95 -42.79 20.02
CA GLU A 39 -2.78 -43.10 21.45
C GLU A 39 -1.62 -44.09 21.75
N GLY A 40 -1.17 -44.88 20.77
CA GLY A 40 -0.04 -45.82 20.91
C GLY A 40 1.35 -45.26 20.58
N GLY A 41 1.50 -43.94 20.38
CA GLY A 41 2.78 -43.32 20.02
C GLY A 41 3.23 -43.52 18.56
N GLY A 42 2.41 -44.20 17.74
CA GLY A 42 2.61 -44.33 16.30
C GLY A 42 2.15 -43.09 15.53
N HIS A 43 2.99 -42.61 14.61
CA HIS A 43 2.67 -41.51 13.69
C HIS A 43 1.72 -42.03 12.59
N MET A 44 0.51 -41.47 12.46
CA MET A 44 -0.48 -41.98 11.50
C MET A 44 -0.52 -41.20 10.16
N LEU A 45 -0.39 -39.87 10.16
CA LEU A 45 -0.32 -39.07 8.92
C LEU A 45 0.42 -37.74 9.18
N GLY A 46 1.34 -37.38 8.29
CA GLY A 46 2.06 -36.11 8.29
C GLY A 46 1.82 -35.34 6.99
N GLU A 47 1.16 -34.18 7.05
CA GLU A 47 1.02 -33.28 5.90
C GLU A 47 2.09 -32.19 6.01
N ARG A 48 2.87 -32.00 4.94
CA ARG A 48 3.88 -30.94 4.81
C ARG A 48 3.38 -29.91 3.81
N LYS A 49 3.37 -28.64 4.21
CA LYS A 49 3.04 -27.51 3.34
C LYS A 49 4.16 -26.48 3.37
N GLU A 50 4.66 -26.14 2.20
CA GLU A 50 5.57 -25.02 2.02
C GLU A 50 4.78 -23.71 1.90
N GLY A 51 5.36 -22.63 2.43
CA GLY A 51 4.80 -21.30 2.39
C GLY A 51 5.90 -20.26 2.32
N GLN A 52 5.51 -19.04 1.94
CA GLN A 52 6.40 -17.89 1.91
C GLN A 52 5.77 -16.73 2.65
N LYS A 53 6.58 -15.98 3.41
CA LYS A 53 6.18 -14.74 4.07
C LYS A 53 7.05 -13.59 3.54
N ILE A 54 6.40 -12.56 3.03
CA ILE A 54 7.07 -11.35 2.55
C ILE A 54 7.10 -10.33 3.69
N ILE A 55 8.30 -9.85 4.03
CA ILE A 55 8.53 -8.81 5.05
C ILE A 55 8.93 -7.54 4.31
N ARG A 56 8.00 -6.59 4.19
CA ARG A 56 8.25 -5.31 3.53
C ARG A 56 9.02 -4.37 4.46
N VAL A 57 10.11 -3.83 3.96
CA VAL A 57 11.01 -2.96 4.72
C VAL A 57 10.66 -1.51 4.42
N LYS A 58 9.86 -0.90 5.30
CA LYS A 58 9.45 0.51 5.18
C LYS A 58 10.67 1.42 5.40
N SER A 59 10.79 2.48 4.59
CA SER A 59 11.77 3.57 4.76
C SER A 59 13.25 3.15 4.78
N LEU A 60 13.64 2.13 4.02
CA LEU A 60 15.04 1.77 3.81
C LEU A 60 15.72 2.79 2.87
N SER A 61 16.37 3.78 3.44
CA SER A 61 17.16 4.83 2.78
C SER A 61 18.66 4.60 3.00
N PRO A 62 19.56 5.29 2.29
CA PRO A 62 21.01 5.18 2.51
C PRO A 62 21.48 5.55 3.94
N SER A 63 20.64 6.25 4.72
CA SER A 63 20.94 6.66 6.09
C SER A 63 20.31 5.76 7.15
N THR A 64 19.58 4.70 6.76
CA THR A 64 18.93 3.78 7.69
C THR A 64 19.96 2.92 8.42
N ASP A 65 19.84 2.82 9.75
CA ASP A 65 20.60 1.86 10.56
C ASP A 65 20.08 0.44 10.31
N VAL A 66 20.85 -0.32 9.52
CA VAL A 66 20.53 -1.70 9.13
C VAL A 66 20.51 -2.65 10.33
N GLY A 67 21.35 -2.43 11.34
CA GLY A 67 21.43 -3.32 12.51
C GLY A 67 20.21 -3.17 13.42
N ALA A 68 19.78 -1.93 13.67
CA ALA A 68 18.53 -1.68 14.41
C ALA A 68 17.31 -2.23 13.67
N LEU A 69 17.27 -2.08 12.35
CA LEU A 69 16.18 -2.58 11.51
C LEU A 69 16.12 -4.10 11.47
N ALA A 70 17.26 -4.79 11.38
CA ALA A 70 17.32 -6.24 11.39
C ALA A 70 16.77 -6.82 12.69
N LYS A 71 17.11 -6.22 13.84
CA LYS A 71 16.56 -6.62 15.15
C LYS A 71 15.05 -6.47 15.19
N LYS A 72 14.52 -5.33 14.73
CA LYS A 72 13.07 -5.09 14.65
C LYS A 72 12.36 -6.11 13.75
N VAL A 73 12.93 -6.43 12.58
CA VAL A 73 12.41 -7.46 11.67
C VAL A 73 12.34 -8.82 12.35
N MET A 74 13.33 -9.17 13.18
CA MET A 74 13.35 -10.44 13.89
C MET A 74 12.38 -10.49 15.08
N GLU A 75 12.15 -9.37 15.75
CA GLU A 75 11.11 -9.25 16.78
C GLU A 75 9.71 -9.43 16.20
N GLU A 76 9.45 -8.84 15.02
CA GLU A 76 8.14 -8.91 14.35
C GLU A 76 7.94 -10.23 13.58
N CYS A 77 9.02 -10.91 13.15
CA CYS A 77 8.93 -12.16 12.38
C CYS A 77 9.58 -13.37 13.08
N LYS A 78 8.78 -14.05 13.90
CA LYS A 78 9.15 -15.29 14.61
C LYS A 78 9.45 -16.51 13.72
N LEU A 79 9.30 -16.38 12.40
CA LEU A 79 9.68 -17.43 11.44
C LEU A 79 11.19 -17.44 11.16
N ILE A 80 11.91 -16.38 11.50
CA ILE A 80 13.36 -16.28 11.30
C ILE A 80 14.08 -16.64 12.62
N PRO A 81 14.94 -17.66 12.65
CA PRO A 81 15.70 -18.02 13.85
C PRO A 81 16.70 -16.94 14.26
N ALA A 82 16.90 -16.74 15.57
CA ALA A 82 17.87 -15.80 16.16
C ALA A 82 19.29 -15.90 15.56
N SER A 83 19.71 -17.12 15.19
CA SER A 83 21.02 -17.39 14.59
C SER A 83 21.22 -16.77 13.20
N ARG A 84 20.14 -16.33 12.53
CA ARG A 84 20.20 -15.75 11.17
C ARG A 84 20.20 -14.22 11.15
N LEU A 85 20.38 -13.56 12.30
CA LEU A 85 20.50 -12.09 12.37
C LEU A 85 21.55 -11.52 11.40
N PRO A 86 22.78 -12.07 11.30
CA PRO A 86 23.77 -11.55 10.35
C PRO A 86 23.32 -11.66 8.88
N GLN A 87 22.57 -12.70 8.55
CA GLN A 87 22.02 -12.90 7.21
C GLN A 87 20.94 -11.86 6.90
N VAL A 88 20.06 -11.55 7.88
CA VAL A 88 19.05 -10.49 7.75
C VAL A 88 19.72 -9.13 7.52
N GLU A 89 20.73 -8.78 8.32
CA GLU A 89 21.49 -7.53 8.16
C GLU A 89 22.12 -7.41 6.76
N GLN A 90 22.74 -8.49 6.27
CA GLN A 90 23.36 -8.50 4.94
C GLN A 90 22.34 -8.30 3.81
N LEU A 91 21.17 -8.93 3.90
CA LEU A 91 20.12 -8.79 2.88
C LEU A 91 19.48 -7.40 2.91
N LEU A 92 19.32 -6.81 4.11
CA LEU A 92 18.86 -5.44 4.26
C LEU A 92 19.88 -4.43 3.72
N TYR A 93 21.17 -4.64 3.98
CA TYR A 93 22.25 -3.82 3.41
C TYR A 93 22.28 -3.92 1.88
N TYR A 94 22.08 -5.13 1.33
CA TYR A 94 21.95 -5.32 -0.11
C TYR A 94 20.75 -4.55 -0.68
N LEU A 95 19.57 -4.64 -0.05
CA LEU A 95 18.38 -3.89 -0.46
C LEU A 95 18.55 -2.37 -0.36
N GLN A 96 19.36 -1.89 0.59
CA GLN A 96 19.65 -0.47 0.78
C GLN A 96 20.50 0.09 -0.37
N ASN A 97 21.49 -0.68 -0.82
CA ASN A 97 22.44 -0.30 -1.86
C ASN A 97 22.03 -0.74 -3.27
N ARG A 98 20.92 -1.46 -3.40
CA ARG A 98 20.36 -1.88 -4.67
C ARG A 98 19.89 -0.65 -5.44
N LYS A 99 20.64 -0.27 -6.47
CA LYS A 99 20.19 0.71 -7.48
C LYS A 99 18.88 0.19 -8.07
N SER A 100 17.83 1.01 -8.09
CA SER A 100 16.59 0.72 -8.80
C SER A 100 16.92 0.53 -10.28
N SER A 101 17.09 -0.71 -10.71
CA SER A 101 17.40 -1.03 -12.09
C SER A 101 16.10 -1.01 -12.90
N PRO A 102 16.02 -0.23 -14.00
CA PRO A 102 14.92 -0.32 -14.95
C PRO A 102 15.15 -1.56 -15.81
N VAL A 103 14.51 -2.67 -15.47
CA VAL A 103 14.48 -3.85 -16.35
C VAL A 103 13.12 -3.87 -17.05
N GLU A 104 12.98 -2.99 -18.04
CA GLU A 104 12.22 -3.33 -19.25
C GLU A 104 13.15 -4.18 -20.13
N GLY A 105 12.78 -5.44 -20.32
CA GLY A 105 13.60 -6.41 -21.05
C GLY A 105 12.77 -7.60 -21.53
N LYS A 106 11.89 -7.32 -22.52
CA LYS A 106 11.39 -8.19 -23.59
C LYS A 106 11.22 -9.69 -23.28
N LEU A 107 9.95 -10.12 -23.22
CA LEU A 107 9.50 -11.32 -23.91
C LEU A 107 8.09 -11.07 -24.43
N GLU A 108 7.96 -11.17 -25.76
CA GLU A 108 6.75 -10.88 -26.50
C GLU A 108 5.66 -11.92 -26.22
N LYS A 109 4.47 -11.46 -25.85
CA LYS A 109 3.22 -12.02 -26.37
C LYS A 109 2.13 -10.93 -26.34
N LYS A 110 1.57 -10.68 -27.52
CA LYS A 110 0.40 -9.84 -27.78
C LYS A 110 -0.72 -10.14 -26.77
N GLU A 111 -1.21 -9.11 -26.08
CA GLU A 111 -2.58 -8.58 -26.17
C GLU A 111 -2.89 -7.65 -24.98
N LYS A 112 -3.64 -6.58 -25.27
CA LYS A 112 -4.22 -5.57 -24.37
C LYS A 112 -3.23 -4.66 -23.64
N ARG A 113 -3.09 -3.46 -24.19
CA ARG A 113 -2.34 -2.32 -23.66
C ARG A 113 -3.06 -1.78 -22.42
N SER A 114 -2.86 -2.39 -21.25
CA SER A 114 -3.11 -1.74 -19.97
C SER A 114 -2.07 -0.63 -19.82
N VAL A 115 -2.54 0.61 -19.88
CA VAL A 115 -1.73 1.77 -19.51
C VAL A 115 -1.43 1.60 -18.03
N LYS A 116 -0.23 1.13 -17.68
CA LYS A 116 0.22 1.21 -16.29
C LYS A 116 0.12 2.68 -15.90
N PRO A 117 -0.60 3.07 -14.83
CA PRO A 117 -0.55 4.44 -14.35
C PRO A 117 0.92 4.79 -14.18
N ARG A 118 1.37 5.87 -14.83
CA ARG A 118 2.71 6.43 -14.62
C ARG A 118 2.94 6.41 -13.11
N GLU A 119 4.04 5.83 -12.65
CA GLU A 119 4.44 5.86 -11.25
C GLU A 119 4.63 7.33 -10.86
N LEU A 120 3.54 7.98 -10.44
CA LEU A 120 3.58 9.29 -9.82
C LEU A 120 4.23 9.04 -8.47
N THR A 121 5.44 9.58 -8.29
CA THR A 121 6.13 9.63 -7.02
C THR A 121 5.12 9.95 -5.91
N PRO A 122 5.06 9.19 -4.79
CA PRO A 122 4.18 9.51 -3.69
C PRO A 122 4.33 10.99 -3.34
N PHE A 123 3.23 11.73 -3.36
CA PHE A 123 3.25 13.14 -2.97
C PHE A 123 3.70 13.21 -1.49
N GLU A 124 4.63 14.12 -1.20
CA GLU A 124 5.12 14.36 0.17
C GLU A 124 3.90 14.60 1.09
N GLY A 125 3.77 13.83 2.17
CA GLY A 125 2.67 13.95 3.14
C GLY A 125 1.56 12.89 3.07
N MET A 126 1.57 11.96 2.12
CA MET A 126 0.60 10.85 2.06
C MET A 126 1.02 9.56 2.82
N GLU A 127 2.09 9.60 3.60
CA GLU A 127 2.61 8.43 4.32
C GLU A 127 1.85 8.23 5.64
N ILE A 128 0.86 7.34 5.61
CA ILE A 128 0.20 6.84 6.82
C ILE A 128 0.94 5.61 7.36
N ASN A 129 1.16 5.58 8.67
CA ASN A 129 1.84 4.45 9.35
C ASN A 129 0.97 3.17 9.41
N GLU A 130 -0.32 3.32 9.15
CA GLU A 130 -1.32 2.25 9.12
C GLU A 130 -1.31 1.49 7.79
N GLU A 131 -1.66 0.20 7.83
CA GLU A 131 -1.81 -0.64 6.64
C GLU A 131 -3.29 -0.90 6.39
N ALA A 132 -3.76 -0.49 5.21
CA ALA A 132 -5.13 -0.65 4.79
C ALA A 132 -5.43 -2.11 4.41
N CYS A 133 -6.62 -2.57 4.80
CA CYS A 133 -7.15 -3.88 4.44
C CYS A 133 -8.47 -3.70 3.70
N ILE A 134 -8.64 -4.41 2.57
CA ILE A 134 -9.84 -4.30 1.74
C ILE A 134 -11.12 -4.67 2.50
N THR A 135 -11.02 -5.59 3.47
CA THR A 135 -12.15 -6.02 4.30
C THR A 135 -12.61 -4.99 5.33
N ARG A 136 -11.88 -3.87 5.50
CA ARG A 136 -12.17 -2.80 6.47
C ARG A 136 -12.59 -1.50 5.80
N VAL A 137 -12.97 -1.56 4.52
CA VAL A 137 -13.34 -0.39 3.72
C VAL A 137 -14.48 0.42 4.33
N ASP A 138 -15.45 -0.24 4.97
CA ASP A 138 -16.57 0.45 5.63
C ASP A 138 -16.10 1.37 6.77
N GLU A 139 -15.09 0.95 7.55
CA GLU A 139 -14.48 1.79 8.59
C GLU A 139 -13.81 3.03 7.99
N TYR A 140 -13.25 2.91 6.78
CA TYR A 140 -12.62 4.04 6.09
C TYR A 140 -13.66 5.00 5.51
N ILE A 141 -14.82 4.49 5.11
CA ILE A 141 -15.97 5.31 4.68
C ILE A 141 -16.51 6.14 5.85
N GLU A 142 -16.62 5.58 7.05
CA GLU A 142 -17.07 6.31 8.24
C GLU A 142 -16.23 7.57 8.49
N LEU A 143 -14.90 7.46 8.35
CA LEU A 143 -13.99 8.61 8.47
C LEU A 143 -14.28 9.74 7.47
N LEU A 144 -14.94 9.46 6.33
CA LEU A 144 -15.30 10.46 5.33
C LEU A 144 -16.50 11.34 5.74
N TYR A 145 -17.18 11.00 6.84
CA TYR A 145 -18.27 11.81 7.41
C TYR A 145 -17.81 12.74 8.54
N GLU A 146 -16.57 12.58 9.00
CA GLU A 146 -15.98 13.32 10.12
C GLU A 146 -15.29 14.63 9.66
N GLY A 147 -14.33 15.12 10.45
CA GLY A 147 -13.55 16.31 10.16
C GLY A 147 -12.54 16.14 9.01
N ILE A 148 -11.90 17.24 8.62
CA ILE A 148 -10.87 17.25 7.57
C ILE A 148 -9.71 16.29 7.89
N PRO A 149 -9.16 16.22 9.13
CA PRO A 149 -8.09 15.27 9.46
C PRO A 149 -8.51 13.81 9.25
N GLU A 150 -9.71 13.46 9.69
CA GLU A 150 -10.28 12.11 9.54
C GLU A 150 -10.56 11.78 8.08
N LYS A 151 -11.12 12.73 7.32
CA LYS A 151 -11.32 12.60 5.86
C LYS A 151 -10.02 12.34 5.12
N ILE A 152 -8.94 13.06 5.48
CA ILE A 152 -7.60 12.85 4.90
C ILE A 152 -7.13 11.43 5.22
N ARG A 153 -7.24 10.99 6.48
CA ARG A 153 -6.84 9.65 6.91
C ARG A 153 -7.64 8.55 6.18
N GLY A 154 -8.96 8.64 6.18
CA GLY A 154 -9.83 7.67 5.50
C GLY A 154 -9.56 7.60 4.00
N SER A 155 -9.42 8.76 3.35
CA SER A 155 -9.05 8.82 1.93
C SER A 155 -7.66 8.24 1.66
N ALA A 156 -6.68 8.46 2.54
CA ALA A 156 -5.34 7.89 2.38
C ALA A 156 -5.32 6.36 2.49
N LEU A 157 -6.10 5.79 3.42
CA LEU A 157 -6.28 4.33 3.55
C LEU A 157 -6.92 3.74 2.30
N ILE A 158 -7.96 4.38 1.77
CA ILE A 158 -8.61 3.95 0.52
C ILE A 158 -7.64 4.08 -0.67
N LEU A 159 -6.83 5.15 -0.74
CA LEU A 159 -5.81 5.31 -1.78
C LEU A 159 -4.75 4.21 -1.72
N GLN A 160 -4.35 3.77 -0.53
CA GLN A 160 -3.42 2.67 -0.37
C GLN A 160 -3.98 1.38 -1.00
N LEU A 161 -5.28 1.12 -0.83
CA LEU A 161 -5.97 0.00 -1.49
C LEU A 161 -6.06 0.19 -3.00
N ALA A 162 -6.47 1.36 -3.47
CA ALA A 162 -6.67 1.66 -4.88
C ALA A 162 -5.37 1.65 -5.72
N ARG A 163 -4.20 1.78 -5.08
CA ARG A 163 -2.89 1.61 -5.74
C ARG A 163 -2.59 0.16 -6.11
N ASN A 164 -3.25 -0.82 -5.49
CA ASN A 164 -3.17 -2.21 -5.91
C ASN A 164 -4.28 -2.51 -6.94
N PRO A 165 -3.95 -2.83 -8.20
CA PRO A 165 -4.95 -3.14 -9.23
C PRO A 165 -5.92 -4.27 -8.83
N ASP A 166 -5.46 -5.25 -8.06
CA ASP A 166 -6.29 -6.40 -7.64
C ASP A 166 -7.46 -5.96 -6.74
N ASN A 167 -7.27 -4.87 -5.99
CA ASN A 167 -8.30 -4.32 -5.09
C ASN A 167 -9.29 -3.42 -5.84
N LEU A 168 -8.96 -2.93 -7.04
CA LEU A 168 -9.79 -1.94 -7.74
C LEU A 168 -11.15 -2.51 -8.14
N GLU A 169 -11.21 -3.79 -8.50
CA GLU A 169 -12.48 -4.44 -8.84
C GLU A 169 -13.42 -4.50 -7.64
N GLU A 170 -12.92 -4.87 -6.46
CA GLU A 170 -13.72 -4.89 -5.23
C GLU A 170 -14.17 -3.48 -4.81
N LEU A 171 -13.26 -2.50 -4.87
CA LEU A 171 -13.59 -1.10 -4.58
C LEU A 171 -14.61 -0.51 -5.56
N LEU A 172 -14.61 -0.94 -6.83
CA LEU A 172 -15.58 -0.49 -7.82
C LEU A 172 -17.00 -0.94 -7.46
N HIS A 173 -17.15 -2.17 -6.99
CA HIS A 173 -18.46 -2.72 -6.59
C HIS A 173 -18.97 -2.10 -5.29
N ASN A 174 -18.12 -1.41 -4.53
CA ASN A 174 -18.53 -0.65 -3.37
C ASN A 174 -18.96 0.78 -3.78
N GLU A 175 -20.22 0.92 -4.20
CA GLU A 175 -20.79 2.22 -4.58
C GLU A 175 -20.77 3.24 -3.42
N ALA A 176 -20.78 2.79 -2.17
CA ALA A 176 -20.72 3.66 -1.00
C ALA A 176 -19.37 4.39 -0.91
N VAL A 177 -18.24 3.70 -1.15
CA VAL A 177 -16.91 4.34 -1.22
C VAL A 177 -16.89 5.40 -2.31
N LEU A 178 -17.31 5.04 -3.52
CA LEU A 178 -17.27 5.94 -4.68
C LEU A 178 -18.15 7.16 -4.47
N GLY A 179 -19.35 6.96 -3.93
CA GLY A 179 -20.28 8.02 -3.57
C GLY A 179 -19.73 8.94 -2.49
N ALA A 180 -19.17 8.38 -1.42
CA ALA A 180 -18.59 9.15 -0.32
C ALA A 180 -17.38 9.99 -0.80
N LEU A 181 -16.45 9.41 -1.54
CA LEU A 181 -15.29 10.12 -2.11
C LEU A 181 -15.72 11.23 -3.05
N ALA A 182 -16.68 10.97 -3.95
CA ALA A 182 -17.19 11.98 -4.88
C ALA A 182 -17.90 13.12 -4.16
N ARG A 183 -18.63 12.83 -3.07
CA ARG A 183 -19.26 13.83 -2.21
C ARG A 183 -18.21 14.70 -1.53
N VAL A 184 -17.22 14.10 -0.87
CA VAL A 184 -16.14 14.84 -0.19
C VAL A 184 -15.36 15.70 -1.18
N LEU A 185 -15.04 15.20 -2.37
CA LEU A 185 -14.38 16.00 -3.41
C LEU A 185 -15.27 17.15 -3.93
N ARG A 186 -16.59 17.07 -3.81
CA ARG A 186 -17.49 18.15 -4.23
C ARG A 186 -17.63 19.23 -3.17
N GLU A 187 -17.66 18.84 -1.91
CA GLU A 187 -17.98 19.70 -0.77
C GLU A 187 -16.73 20.31 -0.11
N ASP A 188 -15.67 19.52 0.05
CA ASP A 188 -14.57 19.84 0.97
C ASP A 188 -13.23 20.14 0.29
N TRP A 189 -13.16 20.03 -1.04
CA TRP A 189 -11.91 20.18 -1.79
C TRP A 189 -11.22 21.54 -1.62
N LYS A 190 -11.97 22.62 -1.34
CA LYS A 190 -11.43 23.96 -1.09
C LYS A 190 -10.78 24.09 0.29
N GLN A 191 -11.13 23.20 1.22
CA GLN A 191 -10.65 23.26 2.60
C GLN A 191 -9.26 22.66 2.76
N SER A 192 -8.92 21.67 1.92
CA SER A 192 -7.62 21.00 1.95
C SER A 192 -7.20 20.52 0.57
N VAL A 193 -6.05 21.03 0.11
CA VAL A 193 -5.42 20.58 -1.15
C VAL A 193 -4.97 19.13 -1.04
N ASP A 194 -4.50 18.71 0.13
CA ASP A 194 -4.07 17.34 0.36
C ASP A 194 -5.25 16.38 0.20
N LEU A 195 -6.39 16.71 0.81
CA LEU A 195 -7.62 15.92 0.67
C LEU A 195 -8.05 15.82 -0.80
N ALA A 196 -8.11 16.95 -1.50
CA ALA A 196 -8.46 16.98 -2.92
C ALA A 196 -7.50 16.13 -3.75
N THR A 197 -6.20 16.23 -3.49
CA THR A 197 -5.15 15.50 -4.22
C THR A 197 -5.25 14.00 -3.98
N ILE A 198 -5.47 13.56 -2.74
CA ILE A 198 -5.66 12.13 -2.41
C ILE A 198 -6.86 11.57 -3.17
N ILE A 199 -8.02 12.24 -3.11
CA ILE A 199 -9.25 11.74 -3.74
C ILE A 199 -9.13 11.74 -5.26
N ILE A 200 -8.54 12.79 -5.86
CA ILE A 200 -8.28 12.82 -7.30
C ILE A 200 -7.35 11.67 -7.70
N TYR A 201 -6.34 11.35 -6.89
CA TYR A 201 -5.46 10.21 -7.17
C TYR A 201 -6.24 8.88 -7.11
N ILE A 202 -7.15 8.68 -6.16
CA ILE A 202 -8.00 7.47 -6.14
C ILE A 202 -8.74 7.32 -7.48
N PHE A 203 -9.40 8.38 -7.97
CA PHE A 203 -10.09 8.34 -9.25
C PHE A 203 -9.15 8.22 -10.46
N PHE A 204 -7.91 8.70 -10.35
CA PHE A 204 -6.87 8.43 -11.35
C PHE A 204 -6.52 6.94 -11.41
N CYS A 205 -6.38 6.27 -10.27
CA CYS A 205 -6.16 4.82 -10.22
C CYS A 205 -7.29 4.08 -10.97
N PHE A 206 -8.56 4.43 -10.69
CA PHE A 206 -9.70 3.91 -11.45
C PHE A 206 -9.62 4.24 -12.95
N SER A 207 -9.22 5.46 -13.32
CA SER A 207 -9.15 5.86 -14.73
C SER A 207 -8.14 5.06 -15.58
N SER A 208 -7.25 4.28 -14.94
CA SER A 208 -6.27 3.44 -15.63
C SER A 208 -6.90 2.30 -16.44
N PHE A 209 -8.14 1.91 -16.11
CA PHE A 209 -8.85 0.84 -16.80
C PHE A 209 -10.14 1.35 -17.44
N SER A 210 -10.33 1.06 -18.73
CA SER A 210 -11.49 1.53 -19.50
C SER A 210 -12.82 1.10 -18.91
N GLN A 211 -12.87 -0.06 -18.25
CA GLN A 211 -14.06 -0.58 -17.59
C GLN A 211 -14.53 0.30 -16.42
N PHE A 212 -13.66 1.14 -15.86
CA PHE A 212 -13.97 2.05 -14.76
C PHE A 212 -14.28 3.48 -15.24
N HIS A 213 -14.15 3.78 -16.54
CA HIS A 213 -14.40 5.14 -17.08
C HIS A 213 -15.84 5.58 -16.92
N GLY A 214 -16.80 4.65 -16.96
CA GLY A 214 -18.21 4.93 -16.70
C GLY A 214 -18.45 5.55 -15.33
N VAL A 215 -17.76 5.05 -14.29
CA VAL A 215 -17.84 5.57 -12.92
C VAL A 215 -17.23 6.97 -12.82
N VAL A 216 -16.05 7.18 -13.39
CA VAL A 216 -15.39 8.51 -13.40
C VAL A 216 -16.28 9.56 -14.08
N SER A 217 -16.94 9.19 -15.17
CA SER A 217 -17.89 10.05 -15.88
C SER A 217 -19.18 10.28 -15.08
N HIS A 218 -19.74 9.23 -14.48
CA HIS A 218 -20.98 9.28 -13.69
C HIS A 218 -20.89 10.31 -12.56
N TYR A 219 -19.79 10.29 -11.80
CA TYR A 219 -19.56 11.23 -10.70
C TYR A 219 -19.04 12.61 -11.16
N LYS A 220 -18.84 12.81 -12.47
CA LYS A 220 -18.30 14.03 -13.08
C LYS A 220 -16.93 14.43 -12.54
N ILE A 221 -16.08 13.44 -12.26
CA ILE A 221 -14.78 13.68 -11.62
C ILE A 221 -13.89 14.59 -12.47
N GLY A 222 -13.92 14.46 -13.79
CA GLY A 222 -13.15 15.34 -14.68
C GLY A 222 -13.51 16.83 -14.52
N ALA A 223 -14.80 17.16 -14.38
CA ALA A 223 -15.24 18.53 -14.15
C ALA A 223 -14.83 19.05 -12.76
N LEU A 224 -14.87 18.19 -11.74
CA LEU A 224 -14.38 18.52 -10.40
C LEU A 224 -12.87 18.79 -10.42
N CYS A 225 -12.06 17.96 -11.08
CA CYS A 225 -10.63 18.20 -11.23
C CYS A 225 -10.33 19.56 -11.88
N MET A 226 -11.05 19.92 -12.94
CA MET A 226 -10.89 21.23 -13.59
C MET A 226 -11.24 22.39 -12.65
N SER A 227 -12.28 22.23 -11.83
CA SER A 227 -12.68 23.24 -10.83
C SER A 227 -11.62 23.40 -9.72
N VAL A 228 -11.03 22.29 -9.26
CA VAL A 228 -9.94 22.29 -8.28
C VAL A 228 -8.72 23.02 -8.85
N VAL A 229 -8.30 22.67 -10.07
CA VAL A 229 -7.16 23.31 -10.75
C VAL A 229 -7.39 24.80 -10.94
N GLU A 230 -8.56 25.23 -11.42
CA GLU A 230 -8.87 26.64 -11.64
C GLU A 230 -8.78 27.45 -10.34
N HIS A 231 -9.27 26.90 -9.24
CA HIS A 231 -9.20 27.57 -7.94
C HIS A 231 -7.78 27.66 -7.38
N GLU A 232 -6.99 26.60 -7.53
CA GLU A 232 -5.58 26.61 -7.11
C GLU A 232 -4.75 27.63 -7.92
N LEU A 233 -5.03 27.76 -9.23
CA LEU A 233 -4.43 28.81 -10.06
C LEU A 233 -4.77 30.21 -9.55
N LYS A 234 -6.06 30.49 -9.26
CA LYS A 234 -6.50 31.78 -8.71
C LYS A 234 -5.86 32.06 -7.36
N ARG A 235 -5.81 31.06 -6.47
CA ARG A 235 -5.18 31.18 -5.14
C ARG A 235 -3.69 31.49 -5.25
N HIS A 236 -3.00 30.82 -6.18
CA HIS A 236 -1.60 31.09 -6.47
C HIS A 236 -1.37 32.52 -6.95
N ASP A 237 -2.21 33.04 -7.84
CA ASP A 237 -2.09 34.42 -8.33
C ASP A 237 -2.28 35.45 -7.21
N VAL A 238 -3.24 35.25 -6.30
CA VAL A 238 -3.42 36.10 -5.10
C VAL A 238 -2.16 36.10 -4.23
N TRP A 239 -1.61 34.93 -3.90
CA TRP A 239 -0.37 34.84 -3.11
C TRP A 239 0.81 35.51 -3.80
N ARG A 240 0.93 35.37 -5.13
CA ARG A 240 1.98 36.04 -5.91
C ARG A 240 1.85 37.57 -5.79
N GLU A 241 0.64 38.11 -5.83
CA GLU A 241 0.42 39.54 -5.65
C GLU A 241 0.74 40.02 -4.24
N GLU A 242 0.33 39.29 -3.21
CA GLU A 242 0.63 39.61 -1.80
C GLU A 242 2.14 39.61 -1.54
N LEU A 243 2.86 38.60 -2.05
CA LEU A 243 4.30 38.51 -1.95
C LEU A 243 4.98 39.72 -2.63
N ARG A 244 4.50 40.11 -3.81
CA ARG A 244 5.00 41.30 -4.53
C ARG A 244 4.77 42.58 -3.73
N LYS A 245 3.60 42.73 -3.08
CA LYS A 245 3.30 43.89 -2.23
C LYS A 245 4.23 43.94 -1.01
N LYS A 246 4.44 42.80 -0.33
CA LYS A 246 5.37 42.71 0.81
C LYS A 246 6.80 43.06 0.40
N ASN A 247 7.31 42.50 -0.69
CA ASN A 247 8.68 42.79 -1.15
C ASN A 247 8.89 44.28 -1.46
N LYS A 248 7.89 44.98 -2.00
CA LYS A 248 7.97 46.43 -2.22
C LYS A 248 7.96 47.23 -0.92
N ALA A 249 7.23 46.78 0.10
CA ALA A 249 7.18 47.42 1.41
C ALA A 249 8.47 47.23 2.24
N TYR A 250 9.30 46.23 1.94
CA TYR A 250 10.61 46.04 2.57
C TYR A 250 11.76 46.80 1.88
N ILE A 251 11.52 47.38 0.71
CA ILE A 251 12.53 48.12 -0.09
C ILE A 251 12.35 49.66 0.07
N LEU A 252 11.28 50.10 0.73
CA LEU A 252 11.03 51.48 1.15
C LEU A 252 11.25 51.61 2.66
#